data_AF-A0A4R2RFV1-F1
#
_entry.id   AF-A0A4R2RFV1-F1
#
_cell.length_a   1.000
_cell.length_b   1.000
_cell.length_c   1.000
_cell.angle_alpha   90.00
_cell.angle_beta   90.00
_cell.angle_gamma   90.00
#
_symmetry.space_group_name_H-M   'P 1'
#
loop_
_entity.id
_entity.type
_entity.pdbx_description
1 polymer ?
#
loop_
_entity_poly.entity_id
_entity_poly.type
_entity_poly.pdbx_seq_one_letter_code
_entity_poly.pdbx_strand_id
1 'polypeptide(L)'
;MKQERSVFDFGGGTTDFDFGLFREAGSSERRYDYVVECFGAGGDQYLGGENLLELLAFEVFKANQDALRSQGLSFTLPPECNRFPGSEVLINESQEARLNMTQLMEKLRPFWERHPGYEKTFETGRIKVNLYDNQGNAKLNFELSVDSDTLHNILYERIEKGVRNFFASLRLAFKVPATKDIELINIFLAGNSSKSALVRELFEQYTGQITQEICGDNDNQQFFAIYPPLGSEEAREIQRRTQADTPLTELTRPTGKTGVAFGLIESRPGGRIKIIQHNESALDNEIKFKYYIGYEKRKTFVCLSDRELPYGEWQEFIDAGIEDFTLYYTNLPEAHKNKLKIDQVSRKKCRISNCYPDANIYYRAVKPAVIEYVVARPAELKQEIYLEPPIILELL
;
A
#
# COMPACT_ATOMS: atom_id res chain seq x y z
N MET A 1 -30.93 -9.43 1.29
CA MET A 1 -30.38 -8.26 2.03
C MET A 1 -29.11 -7.77 1.32
N LYS A 2 -28.84 -6.46 1.29
CA LYS A 2 -27.64 -5.85 0.69
C LYS A 2 -26.74 -5.35 1.82
N GLN A 3 -25.44 -5.64 1.77
CA GLN A 3 -24.49 -5.23 2.79
C GLN A 3 -23.20 -4.71 2.16
N GLU A 4 -22.87 -3.45 2.41
CA GLU A 4 -21.59 -2.85 2.07
C GLU A 4 -20.51 -3.44 2.98
N ARG A 5 -19.44 -3.94 2.37
CA ARG A 5 -18.32 -4.57 3.05
C ARG A 5 -17.01 -3.96 2.57
N SER A 6 -16.11 -3.73 3.51
CA SER A 6 -14.75 -3.28 3.27
C SER A 6 -13.79 -4.18 4.01
N VAL A 7 -12.69 -4.56 3.40
CA VAL A 7 -11.67 -5.41 4.03
C VAL A 7 -10.36 -4.63 4.11
N PHE A 8 -9.72 -4.67 5.27
CA PHE A 8 -8.37 -4.14 5.51
C PHE A 8 -7.46 -5.29 5.90
N ASP A 9 -6.78 -5.90 4.92
CA ASP A 9 -5.86 -7.03 5.17
C ASP A 9 -4.46 -6.51 5.46
N PHE A 10 -4.11 -6.42 6.74
CA PHE A 10 -2.79 -5.98 7.21
C PHE A 10 -1.91 -7.20 7.50
N GLY A 11 -1.15 -7.58 6.47
CA GLY A 11 -0.25 -8.72 6.50
C GLY A 11 1.13 -8.45 7.10
N GLY A 12 2.03 -9.40 6.88
CA GLY A 12 3.45 -9.26 7.26
C GLY A 12 4.25 -8.42 6.28
N GLY A 13 3.98 -8.54 4.98
CA GLY A 13 4.74 -7.84 3.93
C GLY A 13 3.98 -6.76 3.18
N THR A 14 2.65 -6.79 3.17
CA THR A 14 1.82 -5.81 2.47
C THR A 14 0.55 -5.57 3.25
N THR A 15 -0.14 -4.48 2.88
CA THR A 15 -1.51 -4.24 3.27
C THR A 15 -2.35 -4.08 2.03
N ASP A 16 -3.48 -4.79 1.96
CA ASP A 16 -4.39 -4.76 0.81
C ASP A 16 -5.82 -4.42 1.27
N PHE A 17 -6.55 -3.67 0.44
CA PHE A 17 -7.91 -3.22 0.71
C PHE A 17 -8.84 -3.58 -0.44
N ASP A 18 -10.05 -4.03 -0.10
CA ASP A 18 -11.12 -4.27 -1.06
C ASP A 18 -12.45 -3.72 -0.54
N PHE A 19 -13.26 -3.20 -1.47
CA PHE A 19 -14.57 -2.62 -1.20
C PHE A 19 -15.61 -3.28 -2.08
N GLY A 20 -16.75 -3.65 -1.51
CA GLY A 20 -17.79 -4.31 -2.28
C GLY A 20 -19.15 -4.38 -1.60
N LEU A 21 -20.12 -4.93 -2.33
CA LEU A 21 -21.45 -5.26 -1.87
C LEU A 21 -21.62 -6.78 -1.83
N PHE A 22 -22.10 -7.28 -0.70
CA PHE A 22 -22.56 -8.66 -0.57
C PHE A 22 -24.09 -8.70 -0.60
N ARG A 23 -24.65 -9.55 -1.46
CA ARG A 23 -26.11 -9.76 -1.54
C ARG A 23 -26.47 -11.19 -1.91
N GLU A 24 -27.71 -11.56 -1.63
CA GLU A 24 -28.29 -12.80 -2.16
C GLU A 24 -28.44 -12.75 -3.69
N ALA A 25 -28.30 -13.91 -4.33
CA ALA A 25 -28.51 -14.06 -5.75
C ALA A 25 -29.98 -13.83 -6.13
N GLY A 26 -30.20 -13.08 -7.22
CA GLY A 26 -31.54 -12.79 -7.72
C GLY A 26 -32.17 -13.96 -8.48
N SER A 27 -33.44 -13.80 -8.86
CA SER A 27 -34.20 -14.80 -9.62
C SER A 27 -33.62 -15.11 -11.02
N SER A 28 -32.79 -14.23 -11.57
CA SER A 28 -32.02 -14.40 -12.82
C SER A 28 -30.65 -15.06 -12.61
N GLU A 29 -30.21 -15.23 -11.36
CA GLU A 29 -28.88 -15.73 -10.98
C GLU A 29 -28.96 -17.07 -10.23
N ARG A 30 -30.01 -17.88 -10.47
CA ARG A 30 -30.39 -19.09 -9.70
C ARG A 30 -29.31 -20.17 -9.52
N ARG A 31 -28.21 -20.09 -10.26
CA ARG A 31 -27.06 -20.99 -10.11
C ARG A 31 -26.22 -20.68 -8.86
N TYR A 32 -26.35 -19.46 -8.33
CA TYR A 32 -25.59 -18.95 -7.21
C TYR A 32 -26.52 -18.75 -5.99
N ASP A 33 -25.94 -18.82 -4.79
CA ASP A 33 -26.60 -18.43 -3.53
C ASP A 33 -26.37 -16.96 -3.23
N TYR A 34 -25.15 -16.47 -3.50
CA TYR A 34 -24.73 -15.11 -3.20
C TYR A 34 -23.99 -14.45 -4.37
N VAL A 35 -23.98 -13.12 -4.36
CA VAL A 35 -23.23 -12.27 -5.28
C VAL A 35 -22.37 -11.29 -4.48
N VAL A 36 -21.10 -11.20 -4.87
CA VAL A 36 -20.15 -10.21 -4.39
C VAL A 36 -19.84 -9.25 -5.53
N GLU A 37 -20.15 -7.98 -5.35
CA GLU A 37 -19.86 -6.90 -6.29
C GLU A 37 -18.66 -6.09 -5.77
N CYS A 38 -17.55 -5.98 -6.50
CA CYS A 38 -16.33 -5.28 -6.06
C CYS A 38 -16.21 -3.90 -6.73
N PHE A 39 -16.09 -2.81 -5.95
CA PHE A 39 -16.11 -1.41 -6.41
C PHE A 39 -14.83 -0.61 -6.17
N GLY A 40 -13.84 -1.21 -5.51
CA GLY A 40 -12.55 -0.56 -5.32
C GLY A 40 -11.55 -1.55 -4.75
N ALA A 41 -10.29 -1.41 -5.14
CA ALA A 41 -9.17 -2.07 -4.50
C ALA A 41 -8.05 -1.05 -4.28
N GLY A 42 -7.28 -1.24 -3.21
CA GLY A 42 -6.14 -0.41 -2.87
C GLY A 42 -5.16 -1.18 -2.02
N GLY A 43 -4.08 -0.54 -1.62
CA GLY A 43 -3.09 -1.18 -0.77
C GLY A 43 -1.84 -0.36 -0.62
N ASP A 44 -0.92 -0.91 0.16
CA ASP A 44 0.39 -0.37 0.44
C ASP A 44 1.38 -1.54 0.57
N GLN A 45 2.23 -1.67 -0.45
CA GLN A 45 3.22 -2.76 -0.57
C GLN A 45 4.31 -2.70 0.50
N TYR A 46 4.46 -1.59 1.21
CA TYR A 46 5.46 -1.42 2.25
C TYR A 46 4.84 -1.27 3.65
N LEU A 47 3.51 -1.26 3.76
CA LEU A 47 2.83 -1.37 5.04
C LEU A 47 2.65 -2.84 5.38
N GLY A 48 3.58 -3.41 6.11
CA GLY A 48 3.53 -4.80 6.58
C GLY A 48 4.17 -4.89 7.95
N GLY A 49 3.78 -5.87 8.77
CA GLY A 49 4.39 -6.05 10.09
C GLY A 49 5.91 -6.21 10.07
N GLU A 50 6.46 -6.93 9.08
CA GLU A 50 7.91 -7.09 8.90
C GLU A 50 8.56 -5.81 8.36
N ASN A 51 7.91 -5.12 7.41
CA ASN A 51 8.43 -3.83 6.91
C ASN A 51 8.45 -2.76 8.01
N LEU A 52 7.47 -2.76 8.91
CA LEU A 52 7.46 -1.90 10.09
C LEU A 52 8.64 -2.23 11.00
N LEU A 53 8.93 -3.51 11.23
CA LEU A 53 10.10 -3.91 12.01
C LEU A 53 11.41 -3.52 11.35
N GLU A 54 11.55 -3.66 10.03
CA GLU A 54 12.71 -3.17 9.30
C GLU A 54 12.88 -1.65 9.43
N LEU A 55 11.78 -0.89 9.34
CA LEU A 55 11.77 0.56 9.51
C LEU A 55 12.23 0.95 10.93
N LEU A 56 11.70 0.31 11.97
CA LEU A 56 12.13 0.56 13.36
C LEU A 56 13.59 0.17 13.58
N ALA A 57 14.01 -0.98 13.06
CA ALA A 57 15.39 -1.46 13.15
C ALA A 57 16.36 -0.48 12.49
N PHE A 58 16.00 0.06 11.32
CA PHE A 58 16.79 1.07 10.63
C PHE A 58 16.91 2.38 11.42
N GLU A 59 15.84 2.85 12.06
CA GLU A 59 15.91 4.07 12.87
C GLU A 59 16.75 3.86 14.15
N VAL A 60 16.66 2.70 14.81
CA VAL A 60 17.56 2.35 15.92
C VAL A 60 19.01 2.27 15.45
N PHE A 61 19.26 1.59 14.34
CA PHE A 61 20.59 1.50 13.71
C PHE A 61 21.18 2.90 13.46
N LYS A 62 20.42 3.77 12.80
CA LYS A 62 20.81 5.13 12.43
C LYS A 62 21.11 5.99 13.66
N ALA A 63 20.34 5.86 14.73
CA ALA A 63 20.60 6.55 16.00
C ALA A 63 21.90 6.10 16.69
N ASN A 64 22.39 4.88 16.39
CA ASN A 64 23.59 4.28 16.98
C ASN A 64 24.80 4.24 16.02
N GLN A 65 24.76 5.01 14.93
CA GLN A 65 25.72 4.93 13.83
C GLN A 65 27.20 5.00 14.25
N ASP A 66 27.56 5.82 15.25
CA ASP A 66 28.95 6.02 15.64
C ASP A 66 29.53 4.79 16.35
N ALA A 67 28.75 4.23 17.28
CA ALA A 67 29.13 3.00 17.99
C ALA A 67 29.26 1.83 17.02
N LEU A 68 28.30 1.69 16.09
CA LEU A 68 28.30 0.65 15.06
C LEU A 68 29.49 0.77 14.10
N ARG A 69 29.81 2.00 13.67
CA ARG A 69 30.95 2.28 12.78
C ARG A 69 32.26 1.89 13.45
N SER A 70 32.43 2.22 14.73
CA SER A 70 33.64 1.89 15.49
C SER A 70 33.90 0.38 15.60
N GLN A 71 32.84 -0.44 15.50
CA GLN A 71 32.90 -1.89 15.59
C GLN A 71 32.84 -2.60 14.24
N GLY A 72 32.74 -1.84 13.13
CA GLY A 72 32.61 -2.42 11.79
C GLY A 72 31.32 -3.22 11.60
N LEU A 73 30.21 -2.76 12.20
CA LEU A 73 28.89 -3.38 12.10
C LEU A 73 28.08 -2.71 10.98
N SER A 74 27.50 -3.51 10.08
CA SER A 74 26.67 -3.05 8.98
C SER A 74 25.26 -3.64 9.03
N PHE A 75 24.33 -2.99 8.32
CA PHE A 75 22.93 -3.36 8.17
C PHE A 75 22.48 -3.21 6.71
N THR A 76 21.38 -3.86 6.33
CA THR A 76 20.73 -3.62 5.04
C THR A 76 19.94 -2.32 5.03
N LEU A 77 19.65 -1.79 3.84
CA LEU A 77 18.77 -0.64 3.67
C LEU A 77 17.33 -1.11 3.40
N PRO A 78 16.34 -0.80 4.28
CA PRO A 78 14.95 -1.13 3.99
C PRO A 78 14.40 -0.39 2.76
N PRO A 79 13.39 -0.93 2.08
CA PRO A 79 12.86 -0.36 0.83
C PRO A 79 12.38 1.10 0.91
N GLU A 80 11.77 1.52 2.03
CA GLU A 80 11.27 2.88 2.22
C GLU A 80 12.30 3.84 2.86
N CYS A 81 13.51 3.36 3.13
CA CYS A 81 14.54 4.14 3.82
C CYS A 81 15.56 4.75 2.84
N ASN A 82 16.13 5.89 3.24
CA ASN A 82 17.16 6.56 2.47
C ASN A 82 18.52 6.48 3.18
N ARG A 83 19.60 6.47 2.38
CA ARG A 83 20.95 6.65 2.91
C ARG A 83 21.07 8.00 3.62
N PHE A 84 21.90 8.07 4.64
CA PHE A 84 22.19 9.27 5.41
C PHE A 84 23.69 9.59 5.39
N PRO A 85 24.11 10.83 5.67
CA PRO A 85 25.53 11.19 5.67
C PRO A 85 26.35 10.27 6.59
N GLY A 86 27.41 9.63 6.07
CA GLY A 86 28.25 8.72 6.83
C GLY A 86 27.73 7.27 6.92
N SER A 87 26.69 6.92 6.14
CA SER A 87 26.12 5.57 6.08
C SER A 87 26.81 4.66 5.06
N GLU A 88 27.82 5.13 4.33
CA GLU A 88 28.45 4.41 3.21
C GLU A 88 29.07 3.07 3.65
N VAL A 89 29.70 3.06 4.82
CA VAL A 89 30.33 1.86 5.42
C VAL A 89 29.38 1.07 6.32
N LEU A 90 28.22 1.64 6.64
CA LEU A 90 27.24 1.05 7.55
C LEU A 90 26.11 0.32 6.81
N ILE A 91 25.91 0.63 5.53
CA ILE A 91 24.86 0.04 4.70
C ILE A 91 25.49 -0.86 3.65
N ASN A 92 25.24 -2.17 3.74
CA ASN A 92 25.67 -3.15 2.75
C ASN A 92 24.68 -4.31 2.62
N GLU A 93 24.91 -5.16 1.61
CA GLU A 93 24.06 -6.31 1.26
C GLU A 93 24.74 -7.65 1.61
N SER A 94 25.64 -7.64 2.61
CA SER A 94 26.35 -8.84 3.04
C SER A 94 25.43 -9.78 3.83
N GLN A 95 25.88 -11.02 4.04
CA GLN A 95 25.16 -11.97 4.89
C GLN A 95 25.07 -11.45 6.34
N GLU A 96 26.16 -10.86 6.83
CA GLU A 96 26.27 -10.30 8.18
C GLU A 96 25.30 -9.14 8.39
N ALA A 97 25.17 -8.23 7.41
CA ALA A 97 24.17 -7.16 7.49
C ALA A 97 22.74 -7.65 7.54
N ARG A 98 22.41 -8.65 6.71
CA ARG A 98 21.07 -9.28 6.74
C ARG A 98 20.80 -9.90 8.11
N LEU A 99 21.78 -10.64 8.65
CA LEU A 99 21.68 -11.22 9.99
C LEU A 99 21.51 -10.14 11.07
N ASN A 100 22.29 -9.06 11.01
CA ASN A 100 22.20 -7.95 11.95
C ASN A 100 20.81 -7.29 11.91
N MET A 101 20.27 -7.07 10.72
CA MET A 101 18.92 -6.54 10.54
C MET A 101 17.88 -7.48 11.16
N THR A 102 17.90 -8.77 10.81
CA THR A 102 16.98 -9.77 11.39
C THR A 102 17.07 -9.81 12.92
N GLN A 103 18.28 -9.80 13.48
CA GLN A 103 18.47 -9.87 14.94
C GLN A 103 17.92 -8.65 15.65
N LEU A 104 18.05 -7.46 15.05
CA LEU A 104 17.48 -6.24 15.59
C LEU A 104 15.96 -6.23 15.46
N MET A 105 15.41 -6.65 14.31
CA MET A 105 13.96 -6.80 14.12
C MET A 105 13.35 -7.74 15.17
N GLU A 106 13.94 -8.92 15.40
CA GLU A 106 13.45 -9.86 16.42
C GLU A 106 13.52 -9.28 17.84
N LYS A 107 14.51 -8.42 18.10
CA LYS A 107 14.59 -7.69 19.38
C LYS A 107 13.49 -6.63 19.54
N LEU A 108 13.08 -6.02 18.43
CA LEU A 108 12.04 -4.99 18.40
C LEU A 108 10.62 -5.56 18.24
N ARG A 109 10.46 -6.82 17.80
CA ARG A 109 9.17 -7.48 17.62
C ARG A 109 8.25 -7.40 18.85
N PRO A 110 8.72 -7.66 20.09
CA PRO A 110 7.88 -7.50 21.28
C PRO A 110 7.32 -6.09 21.47
N PHE A 111 8.03 -5.05 21.02
CA PHE A 111 7.56 -3.67 21.07
C PHE A 111 6.42 -3.43 20.08
N TRP A 112 6.60 -3.86 18.83
CA TRP A 112 5.58 -3.74 17.78
C TRP A 112 4.31 -4.53 18.12
N GLU A 113 4.47 -5.81 18.48
CA GLU A 113 3.36 -6.73 18.73
C GLU A 113 2.80 -6.62 20.16
N ARG A 114 3.36 -5.72 20.99
CA ARG A 114 3.00 -5.53 22.41
C ARG A 114 2.95 -6.84 23.20
N HIS A 115 3.99 -7.66 23.08
CA HIS A 115 4.07 -8.93 23.82
C HIS A 115 4.06 -8.69 25.33
N PRO A 116 3.47 -9.56 26.15
CA PRO A 116 3.40 -9.36 27.60
C PRO A 116 4.77 -9.06 28.23
N GLY A 117 4.89 -7.91 28.88
CA GLY A 117 6.12 -7.48 29.58
C GLY A 117 7.21 -6.91 28.69
N TYR A 118 6.90 -6.56 27.43
CA TYR A 118 7.85 -5.92 26.52
C TYR A 118 8.43 -4.63 27.11
N GLU A 119 7.64 -3.87 27.89
CA GLU A 119 8.01 -2.57 28.48
C GLU A 119 9.34 -2.66 29.24
N LYS A 120 9.53 -3.72 30.04
CA LYS A 120 10.77 -3.97 30.80
C LYS A 120 12.02 -4.03 29.93
N THR A 121 11.89 -4.45 28.68
CA THR A 121 13.00 -4.54 27.73
C THR A 121 13.45 -3.16 27.25
N PHE A 122 12.54 -2.17 27.26
CA PHE A 122 12.76 -0.84 26.71
C PHE A 122 12.82 0.26 27.79
N GLU A 123 12.44 -0.02 29.04
CA GLU A 123 12.45 0.91 30.18
C GLU A 123 13.76 1.67 30.37
N THR A 124 14.90 1.03 30.09
CA THR A 124 16.23 1.65 30.28
C THR A 124 16.67 2.55 29.13
N GLY A 125 15.89 2.61 28.04
CA GLY A 125 16.29 3.26 26.79
C GLY A 125 17.44 2.54 26.09
N ARG A 126 17.74 1.29 26.47
CA ARG A 126 18.81 0.48 25.87
C ARG A 126 18.37 -0.96 25.68
N ILE A 127 18.79 -1.54 24.56
CA ILE A 127 18.60 -2.96 24.27
C ILE A 127 19.94 -3.63 23.99
N LYS A 128 20.01 -4.94 24.27
CA LYS A 128 21.17 -5.78 23.97
C LYS A 128 20.85 -6.75 22.84
N VAL A 129 21.67 -6.72 21.79
CA VAL A 129 21.52 -7.53 20.57
C VAL A 129 22.85 -8.21 20.24
N ASN A 130 22.79 -9.42 19.71
CA ASN A 130 23.96 -10.12 19.17
C ASN A 130 24.11 -9.75 17.70
N LEU A 131 25.23 -9.10 17.35
CA LEU A 131 25.52 -8.64 15.99
C LEU A 131 26.81 -9.27 15.47
N TYR A 132 27.10 -9.09 14.18
CA TYR A 132 28.28 -9.60 13.49
C TYR A 132 28.99 -8.46 12.78
N ASP A 133 30.31 -8.37 12.96
CA ASP A 133 31.12 -7.41 12.20
C ASP A 133 31.35 -7.86 10.76
N ASN A 134 31.88 -6.95 9.94
CA ASN A 134 32.16 -7.18 8.52
C ASN A 134 33.17 -8.33 8.25
N GLN A 135 33.80 -8.90 9.28
CA GLN A 135 34.70 -10.05 9.18
C GLN A 135 34.03 -11.35 9.65
N GLY A 136 32.76 -11.30 10.05
CA GLY A 136 31.98 -12.43 10.53
C GLY A 136 32.14 -12.71 12.03
N ASN A 137 32.83 -11.85 12.80
CA ASN A 137 32.99 -12.07 14.23
C ASN A 137 31.75 -11.59 15.00
N ALA A 138 31.26 -12.41 15.93
CA ALA A 138 30.13 -12.06 16.77
C ALA A 138 30.49 -10.99 17.83
N LYS A 139 29.69 -9.93 17.90
CA LYS A 139 29.62 -8.94 18.98
C LYS A 139 28.41 -9.27 19.85
N LEU A 140 28.64 -10.04 20.91
CA LEU A 140 27.57 -10.48 21.81
C LEU A 140 27.11 -9.37 22.73
N ASN A 141 25.81 -9.30 22.99
CA ASN A 141 25.18 -8.32 23.89
C ASN A 141 25.58 -6.86 23.58
N PHE A 142 25.75 -6.53 22.29
CA PHE A 142 26.01 -5.18 21.87
C PHE A 142 24.86 -4.27 22.28
N GLU A 143 25.17 -3.20 22.99
CA GLU A 143 24.18 -2.30 23.58
C GLU A 143 23.85 -1.17 22.61
N LEU A 144 22.56 -1.02 22.30
CA LEU A 144 22.02 0.03 21.43
C LEU A 144 21.09 0.93 22.24
N SER A 145 21.23 2.24 22.06
CA SER A 145 20.28 3.22 22.56
C SER A 145 18.98 3.13 21.76
N VAL A 146 17.84 3.14 22.44
CA VAL A 146 16.50 3.08 21.85
C VAL A 146 15.63 4.14 22.49
N ASP A 147 14.98 4.94 21.65
CA ASP A 147 13.97 5.92 22.06
C ASP A 147 12.58 5.36 21.74
N SER A 148 11.90 4.86 22.78
CA SER A 148 10.57 4.26 22.65
C SER A 148 9.51 5.23 22.14
N ASP A 149 9.58 6.51 22.49
CA ASP A 149 8.62 7.52 22.04
C ASP A 149 8.79 7.76 20.54
N THR A 150 10.05 7.87 20.09
CA THR A 150 10.36 7.97 18.66
C THR A 150 9.87 6.74 17.88
N LEU A 151 10.12 5.52 18.38
CA LEU A 151 9.64 4.30 17.73
C LEU A 151 8.11 4.21 17.68
N HIS A 152 7.43 4.64 18.75
CA HIS A 152 5.97 4.69 18.80
C HIS A 152 5.41 5.66 17.75
N ASN A 153 5.99 6.86 17.65
CA ASN A 153 5.54 7.86 16.67
C ASN A 153 5.72 7.38 15.23
N ILE A 154 6.84 6.70 14.92
CA ILE A 154 7.07 6.11 13.60
C ILE A 154 5.98 5.08 13.26
N LEU A 155 5.65 4.19 14.21
CA LEU A 155 4.57 3.22 14.03
C LEU A 155 3.22 3.93 13.80
N TYR A 156 2.90 4.90 14.65
CA TYR A 156 1.67 5.69 14.55
C TYR A 156 1.52 6.31 13.16
N GLU A 157 2.50 7.12 12.73
CA GLU A 157 2.46 7.82 11.45
C GLU A 157 2.34 6.87 10.25
N ARG A 158 3.09 5.75 10.29
CA ARG A 158 3.11 4.80 9.16
C ARG A 158 1.80 4.02 9.03
N ILE A 159 1.19 3.62 10.16
CA ILE A 159 -0.09 2.92 10.18
C ILE A 159 -1.23 3.89 9.88
N GLU A 160 -1.21 5.09 10.45
CA GLU A 160 -2.20 6.13 10.17
C GLU A 160 -2.23 6.46 8.67
N LYS A 161 -1.08 6.58 8.01
CA LYS A 161 -1.01 6.75 6.54
C LYS A 161 -1.78 5.65 5.81
N GLY A 162 -1.63 4.40 6.23
CA GLY A 162 -2.37 3.25 5.69
C GLY A 162 -3.87 3.35 5.89
N VAL A 163 -4.30 3.67 7.12
CA VAL A 163 -5.71 3.86 7.48
C VAL A 163 -6.33 5.01 6.69
N ARG A 164 -5.62 6.13 6.55
CA ARG A 164 -6.03 7.28 5.73
C ARG A 164 -6.20 6.89 4.26
N ASN A 165 -5.28 6.11 3.70
CA ASN A 165 -5.37 5.62 2.33
C ASN A 165 -6.56 4.67 2.14
N PHE A 166 -6.85 3.82 3.12
CA PHE A 166 -8.04 2.98 3.13
C PHE A 166 -9.32 3.83 3.06
N PHE A 167 -9.47 4.83 3.94
CA PHE A 167 -10.67 5.67 3.95
C PHE A 167 -10.80 6.56 2.71
N ALA A 168 -9.69 7.02 2.14
CA ALA A 168 -9.71 7.73 0.86
C ALA A 168 -10.24 6.81 -0.26
N SER A 169 -9.78 5.56 -0.30
CA SER A 169 -10.24 4.56 -1.28
C SER A 169 -11.70 4.16 -1.05
N LEU A 170 -12.11 4.03 0.21
CA LEU A 170 -13.50 3.75 0.61
C LEU A 170 -14.45 4.84 0.12
N ARG A 171 -14.09 6.12 0.30
CA ARG A 171 -14.88 7.25 -0.20
C ARG A 171 -15.05 7.20 -1.71
N LEU A 172 -14.03 6.80 -2.46
CA LEU A 172 -14.11 6.66 -3.92
C LEU A 172 -15.00 5.47 -4.33
N ALA A 173 -14.80 4.31 -3.70
CA ALA A 173 -15.52 3.07 -4.02
C ALA A 173 -17.03 3.18 -3.77
N PHE A 174 -17.41 3.75 -2.62
CA PHE A 174 -18.82 3.90 -2.23
C PHE A 174 -19.38 5.30 -2.50
N LYS A 175 -18.60 6.21 -3.07
CA LYS A 175 -19.00 7.62 -3.34
C LYS A 175 -19.49 8.38 -2.10
N VAL A 176 -18.95 8.08 -0.91
CA VAL A 176 -19.30 8.76 0.35
C VAL A 176 -18.89 10.24 0.29
N PRO A 177 -19.77 11.22 0.64
CA PRO A 177 -21.09 11.11 1.26
C PRO A 177 -22.29 11.10 0.29
N ALA A 178 -22.07 11.05 -1.02
CA ALA A 178 -23.09 11.30 -2.06
C ALA A 178 -24.16 10.19 -2.21
N THR A 179 -24.16 9.15 -1.38
CA THR A 179 -25.10 8.02 -1.47
C THR A 179 -26.12 8.06 -0.33
N LYS A 180 -27.36 8.39 -0.64
CA LYS A 180 -28.50 8.36 0.30
C LYS A 180 -28.93 6.93 0.71
N ASP A 181 -28.35 5.91 0.09
CA ASP A 181 -28.81 4.51 0.20
C ASP A 181 -27.88 3.62 1.06
N ILE A 182 -26.79 4.17 1.61
CA ILE A 182 -25.87 3.39 2.47
C ILE A 182 -26.32 3.53 3.93
N GLU A 183 -26.86 2.45 4.48
CA GLU A 183 -27.27 2.40 5.89
C GLU A 183 -26.09 2.07 6.82
N LEU A 184 -25.22 1.13 6.43
CA LEU A 184 -24.11 0.66 7.26
C LEU A 184 -22.98 0.05 6.42
N ILE A 185 -21.75 0.53 6.62
CA ILE A 185 -20.53 -0.03 6.03
C ILE A 185 -19.86 -0.95 7.05
N ASN A 186 -19.72 -2.22 6.70
CA ASN A 186 -19.05 -3.23 7.53
C ASN A 186 -17.57 -3.28 7.17
N ILE A 187 -16.70 -2.85 8.08
CA ILE A 187 -15.24 -2.87 7.93
C ILE A 187 -14.70 -4.12 8.62
N PHE A 188 -14.09 -5.03 7.86
CA PHE A 188 -13.45 -6.23 8.37
C PHE A 188 -11.94 -6.01 8.42
N LEU A 189 -11.39 -5.94 9.62
CA LEU A 189 -9.95 -5.97 9.82
C LEU A 189 -9.47 -7.42 9.60
N ALA A 190 -8.44 -7.60 8.77
CA ALA A 190 -7.87 -8.90 8.43
C ALA A 190 -6.34 -8.84 8.51
N GLY A 191 -5.69 -10.00 8.47
CA GLY A 191 -4.25 -10.09 8.61
C GLY A 191 -3.78 -10.05 10.08
N ASN A 192 -2.53 -10.51 10.31
CA ASN A 192 -2.02 -10.64 11.68
C ASN A 192 -1.72 -9.29 12.33
N SER A 193 -1.26 -8.32 11.53
CA SER A 193 -0.88 -6.98 12.00
C SER A 193 -2.11 -6.16 12.44
N SER A 194 -3.30 -6.48 11.92
CA SER A 194 -4.58 -5.90 12.36
C SER A 194 -5.01 -6.25 13.78
N LYS A 195 -4.29 -7.16 14.46
CA LYS A 195 -4.52 -7.43 15.90
C LYS A 195 -3.96 -6.31 16.79
N SER A 196 -3.17 -5.40 16.23
CA SER A 196 -2.63 -4.26 16.96
C SER A 196 -3.74 -3.32 17.45
N ALA A 197 -3.71 -2.98 18.74
CA ALA A 197 -4.66 -2.02 19.33
C ALA A 197 -4.58 -0.64 18.64
N LEU A 198 -3.39 -0.23 18.20
CA LEU A 198 -3.20 1.02 17.47
C LEU A 198 -3.99 1.05 16.15
N VAL A 199 -4.06 -0.07 15.44
CA VAL A 199 -4.87 -0.18 14.21
C VAL A 199 -6.35 0.00 14.56
N ARG A 200 -6.82 -0.65 15.62
CA ARG A 200 -8.21 -0.52 16.09
C ARG A 200 -8.55 0.93 16.44
N GLU A 201 -7.71 1.57 17.27
CA GLU A 201 -7.88 2.97 17.71
C GLU A 201 -7.96 3.93 16.53
N LEU A 202 -7.07 3.78 15.54
CA LEU A 202 -7.07 4.62 14.33
C LEU A 202 -8.34 4.42 13.49
N PHE A 203 -8.83 3.18 13.36
CA PHE A 203 -10.07 2.91 12.66
C PHE A 203 -11.28 3.53 13.37
N GLU A 204 -11.37 3.41 14.69
CA GLU A 204 -12.42 4.05 15.49
C GLU A 204 -12.39 5.57 15.39
N GLN A 205 -11.19 6.17 15.42
CA GLN A 205 -11.00 7.60 15.22
C GLN A 205 -11.52 8.05 13.85
N TYR A 206 -11.11 7.39 12.77
CA TYR A 206 -11.48 7.79 11.41
C TYR A 206 -12.97 7.52 11.11
N THR A 207 -13.56 6.42 11.60
CA THR A 207 -15.00 6.20 11.45
C THR A 207 -15.81 7.25 12.21
N GLY A 208 -15.36 7.64 13.41
CA GLY A 208 -15.96 8.73 14.19
C GLY A 208 -15.91 10.06 13.45
N GLN A 209 -14.74 10.43 12.92
CA GLN A 209 -14.56 11.66 12.13
C GLN A 209 -15.47 11.70 10.89
N ILE A 210 -15.50 10.60 10.12
CA ILE A 210 -16.32 10.52 8.91
C ILE A 210 -17.82 10.54 9.26
N THR A 211 -18.22 9.87 10.33
CA THR A 211 -19.61 9.91 10.81
C THR A 211 -20.01 11.34 11.18
N GLN A 212 -19.15 12.07 11.90
CA GLN A 212 -19.39 13.47 12.25
C GLN A 212 -19.46 14.38 11.01
N GLU A 213 -18.60 14.16 10.02
CA GLU A 213 -18.65 14.90 8.74
C GLU A 213 -19.97 14.69 7.98
N ILE A 214 -20.58 13.50 8.07
CA ILE A 214 -21.82 13.15 7.36
C ILE A 214 -23.06 13.66 8.11
N CYS A 215 -23.13 13.45 9.43
CA CYS A 215 -24.32 13.70 10.25
C CYS A 215 -24.35 15.06 10.94
N GLY A 216 -23.21 15.73 11.12
CA GLY A 216 -23.09 16.86 12.02
C GLY A 216 -23.32 16.47 13.49
N ASP A 217 -23.45 17.46 14.38
CA ASP A 217 -23.46 17.23 15.84
C ASP A 217 -24.79 16.68 16.41
N ASN A 218 -25.83 16.52 15.59
CA ASN A 218 -27.22 16.30 16.06
C ASN A 218 -27.81 14.91 15.75
N ASP A 219 -27.03 14.00 15.16
CA ASP A 219 -27.54 12.69 14.75
C ASP A 219 -26.63 11.56 15.26
N ASN A 220 -27.23 10.57 15.92
CA ASN A 220 -26.56 9.42 16.53
C ASN A 220 -26.43 8.23 15.55
N GLN A 221 -26.67 8.45 14.26
CA GLN A 221 -26.61 7.38 13.26
C GLN A 221 -25.17 6.87 13.07
N GLN A 222 -24.96 5.58 13.29
CA GLN A 222 -23.68 4.92 13.10
C GLN A 222 -23.57 4.33 11.68
N PHE A 223 -22.69 4.89 10.85
CA PHE A 223 -22.48 4.42 9.46
C PHE A 223 -21.46 3.30 9.32
N PHE A 224 -20.73 2.96 10.38
CA PHE A 224 -19.64 2.00 10.34
C PHE A 224 -19.73 0.97 11.46
N ALA A 225 -19.58 -0.29 11.10
CA ALA A 225 -19.34 -1.39 12.04
C ALA A 225 -17.95 -1.98 11.76
N ILE A 226 -17.06 -1.98 12.77
CA ILE A 226 -15.70 -2.50 12.61
C ILE A 226 -15.59 -3.88 13.25
N TYR A 227 -15.30 -4.89 12.45
CA TYR A 227 -15.14 -6.27 12.84
C TYR A 227 -13.65 -6.63 13.03
N PRO A 228 -13.29 -7.29 14.15
CA PRO A 228 -11.91 -7.70 14.44
C PRO A 228 -11.42 -8.81 13.49
N PRO A 229 -10.09 -8.99 13.39
CA PRO A 229 -9.51 -10.10 12.63
C PRO A 229 -9.92 -11.46 13.18
N LEU A 230 -10.24 -12.38 12.26
CA LEU A 230 -10.57 -13.77 12.58
C LEU A 230 -9.46 -14.42 13.42
N GLY A 231 -9.87 -15.18 14.44
CA GLY A 231 -8.97 -15.81 15.40
C GLY A 231 -8.61 -14.94 16.61
N SER A 232 -8.98 -13.65 16.63
CA SER A 232 -8.95 -12.84 17.85
C SER A 232 -10.02 -13.27 18.85
N GLU A 233 -9.83 -12.93 20.12
CA GLU A 233 -10.82 -13.20 21.18
C GLU A 233 -12.14 -12.46 20.93
N GLU A 234 -12.07 -11.21 20.47
CA GLU A 234 -13.22 -10.39 20.11
C GLU A 234 -14.03 -11.02 18.95
N ALA A 235 -13.35 -11.49 17.89
CA ALA A 235 -14.03 -12.18 16.78
C ALA A 235 -14.75 -13.45 17.25
N ARG A 236 -14.12 -14.22 18.16
CA ARG A 236 -14.71 -15.44 18.73
C ARG A 236 -15.96 -15.14 19.58
N GLU A 237 -16.00 -14.00 20.25
CA GLU A 237 -17.17 -13.58 21.03
C GLU A 237 -18.33 -13.16 20.13
N ILE A 238 -18.05 -12.40 19.06
CA ILE A 238 -19.05 -12.02 18.05
C ILE A 238 -19.67 -13.27 17.42
N GLN A 239 -18.85 -14.23 16.99
CA GLN A 239 -19.31 -15.48 16.37
C GLN A 239 -20.22 -16.30 17.28
N ARG A 240 -19.90 -16.36 18.60
CA ARG A 240 -20.71 -17.07 19.60
C ARG A 240 -22.08 -16.42 19.77
N ARG A 241 -22.16 -15.09 19.75
CA ARG A 241 -23.43 -14.34 19.89
C ARG A 241 -24.32 -14.46 18.66
N THR A 242 -23.75 -14.56 17.46
CA THR A 242 -24.50 -14.62 16.20
C THR A 242 -25.05 -16.02 15.86
N GLN A 243 -25.08 -16.97 16.81
CA GLN A 243 -25.58 -18.35 16.63
C GLN A 243 -24.95 -19.10 15.44
N ALA A 244 -23.69 -18.83 15.10
CA ALA A 244 -22.91 -19.67 14.19
C ALA A 244 -22.44 -20.93 14.94
N ASP A 245 -23.42 -21.76 15.35
CA ASP A 245 -23.21 -22.91 16.22
C ASP A 245 -22.75 -24.11 15.38
N THR A 246 -21.50 -24.06 14.95
CA THR A 246 -20.76 -25.27 14.57
C THR A 246 -19.68 -25.45 15.63
N PRO A 247 -19.58 -26.63 16.30
CA PRO A 247 -18.52 -26.89 17.26
C PRO A 247 -17.20 -27.00 16.50
N LEU A 248 -16.58 -25.86 16.22
CA LEU A 248 -15.27 -25.76 15.60
C LEU A 248 -14.23 -25.95 16.70
N THR A 249 -13.40 -26.97 16.58
CA THR A 249 -12.22 -27.14 17.43
C THR A 249 -11.22 -26.03 17.09
N GLU A 250 -10.25 -25.74 17.97
CA GLU A 250 -9.15 -24.79 17.67
C GLU A 250 -8.48 -25.09 16.31
N LEU A 251 -8.45 -26.37 15.90
CA LEU A 251 -7.87 -26.83 14.63
C LEU A 251 -8.75 -26.53 13.40
N THR A 252 -10.09 -26.50 13.55
CA THR A 252 -11.02 -26.29 12.43
C THR A 252 -11.57 -24.87 12.35
N ARG A 253 -11.20 -23.99 13.28
CA ARG A 253 -11.62 -22.59 13.27
C ARG A 253 -11.01 -21.82 12.09
N PRO A 254 -11.84 -21.13 11.28
CA PRO A 254 -11.35 -20.40 10.12
C PRO A 254 -10.51 -19.20 10.54
N THR A 255 -9.33 -19.07 9.94
CA THR A 255 -8.53 -17.84 9.95
C THR A 255 -8.80 -17.04 8.68
N GLY A 256 -8.27 -15.82 8.56
CA GLY A 256 -8.30 -15.07 7.30
C GLY A 256 -7.77 -15.91 6.12
N LYS A 257 -6.65 -16.63 6.32
CA LYS A 257 -6.05 -17.51 5.29
C LYS A 257 -6.98 -18.65 4.89
N THR A 258 -7.61 -19.30 5.87
CA THR A 258 -8.58 -20.37 5.61
C THR A 258 -9.83 -19.82 4.91
N GLY A 259 -10.29 -18.62 5.30
CA GLY A 259 -11.40 -17.92 4.68
C GLY A 259 -11.15 -17.61 3.20
N VAL A 260 -9.92 -17.18 2.84
CA VAL A 260 -9.51 -16.99 1.44
C VAL A 260 -9.61 -18.31 0.66
N ALA A 261 -9.12 -19.42 1.21
CA ALA A 261 -9.20 -20.72 0.55
C ALA A 261 -10.65 -21.17 0.29
N PHE A 262 -11.54 -21.02 1.27
CA PHE A 262 -12.97 -21.29 1.08
C PHE A 262 -13.60 -20.34 0.05
N GLY A 263 -13.29 -19.05 0.13
CA GLY A 263 -13.77 -18.05 -0.83
C GLY A 263 -13.43 -18.42 -2.27
N LEU A 264 -12.18 -18.81 -2.54
CA LEU A 264 -11.73 -19.23 -3.87
C LEU A 264 -12.45 -20.50 -4.38
N ILE A 265 -12.76 -21.44 -3.49
CA ILE A 265 -13.50 -22.66 -3.85
C ILE A 265 -14.96 -22.32 -4.19
N GLU A 266 -15.59 -21.48 -3.38
CA GLU A 266 -16.99 -21.08 -3.56
C GLU A 266 -17.19 -20.12 -4.74
N SER A 267 -16.16 -19.37 -5.13
CA SER A 267 -16.20 -18.39 -6.22
C SER A 267 -15.71 -18.91 -7.58
N ARG A 268 -15.21 -20.14 -7.66
CA ARG A 268 -14.71 -20.73 -8.92
C ARG A 268 -15.85 -20.96 -9.93
N PRO A 269 -15.54 -21.16 -11.23
CA PRO A 269 -16.54 -21.61 -12.20
C PRO A 269 -17.26 -22.89 -11.72
N GLY A 270 -18.58 -22.81 -11.54
CA GLY A 270 -19.40 -23.89 -10.96
C GLY A 270 -19.60 -23.83 -9.44
N GLY A 271 -18.98 -22.87 -8.75
CA GLY A 271 -19.23 -22.55 -7.34
C GLY A 271 -20.56 -21.83 -7.10
N ARG A 272 -20.87 -21.57 -5.82
CA ARG A 272 -22.15 -20.99 -5.38
C ARG A 272 -22.11 -19.48 -5.16
N ILE A 273 -20.94 -18.86 -5.25
CA ILE A 273 -20.79 -17.41 -5.14
C ILE A 273 -20.40 -16.83 -6.49
N LYS A 274 -21.17 -15.85 -6.97
CA LYS A 274 -20.83 -15.07 -8.16
C LYS A 274 -20.01 -13.85 -7.75
N ILE A 275 -18.90 -13.62 -8.43
CA ILE A 275 -18.12 -12.38 -8.30
C ILE A 275 -18.43 -11.49 -9.50
N ILE A 276 -18.73 -10.23 -9.25
CA ILE A 276 -18.89 -9.18 -10.25
C ILE A 276 -17.87 -8.10 -9.90
N GLN A 277 -16.95 -7.82 -10.81
CA GLN A 277 -16.02 -6.70 -10.64
C GLN A 277 -16.58 -5.47 -11.35
N HIS A 278 -16.81 -4.39 -10.61
CA HIS A 278 -17.24 -3.09 -11.15
C HIS A 278 -16.07 -2.13 -11.38
N ASN A 279 -14.88 -2.47 -10.85
CA ASN A 279 -13.61 -1.81 -11.17
C ASN A 279 -13.10 -2.11 -12.57
N GLU A 280 -13.74 -3.05 -13.24
CA GLU A 280 -13.56 -3.31 -14.66
C GLU A 280 -14.68 -2.55 -15.36
N SER A 281 -14.38 -1.33 -15.81
CA SER A 281 -15.10 -0.78 -16.95
C SER A 281 -15.21 -1.89 -17.98
N ALA A 282 -16.44 -2.27 -18.31
CA ALA A 282 -16.75 -3.27 -19.31
C ALA A 282 -16.16 -2.83 -20.66
N LEU A 283 -14.90 -3.22 -20.91
CA LEU A 283 -14.18 -3.38 -22.18
C LEU A 283 -12.68 -3.42 -21.84
N ASP A 284 -12.13 -4.63 -22.00
CA ASP A 284 -10.71 -4.99 -22.03
C ASP A 284 -9.94 -5.24 -20.72
N ASN A 285 -9.18 -6.32 -20.79
CA ASN A 285 -8.57 -7.06 -19.70
C ASN A 285 -7.16 -6.51 -19.42
N GLU A 286 -7.04 -5.22 -19.09
CA GLU A 286 -5.74 -4.57 -18.87
C GLU A 286 -5.61 -4.04 -17.45
N ILE A 287 -4.68 -4.63 -16.68
CA ILE A 287 -4.18 -4.12 -15.40
C ILE A 287 -3.95 -2.62 -15.54
N LYS A 288 -4.55 -1.76 -14.72
CA LYS A 288 -4.41 -0.30 -14.83
C LYS A 288 -2.95 0.17 -14.80
N PHE A 289 -2.70 1.30 -15.46
CA PHE A 289 -1.40 1.94 -15.45
C PHE A 289 -1.01 2.42 -14.03
N LYS A 290 0.24 2.20 -13.62
CA LYS A 290 0.66 2.35 -12.21
C LYS A 290 1.01 3.78 -11.81
N TYR A 291 1.33 4.64 -12.77
CA TYR A 291 2.00 5.91 -12.49
C TYR A 291 1.19 7.12 -12.96
N TYR A 292 1.33 8.22 -12.25
CA TYR A 292 1.06 9.56 -12.75
C TYR A 292 2.25 10.00 -13.61
N ILE A 293 1.98 10.48 -14.83
CA ILE A 293 3.00 11.00 -15.75
C ILE A 293 2.88 12.52 -15.80
N GLY A 294 4.03 13.20 -15.84
CA GLY A 294 4.04 14.65 -15.84
C GLY A 294 5.40 15.24 -16.19
N TYR A 295 5.47 16.55 -15.99
CA TYR A 295 6.66 17.34 -16.27
C TYR A 295 6.97 18.30 -15.12
N GLU A 296 8.20 18.80 -15.11
CA GLU A 296 8.62 19.80 -14.15
C GLU A 296 8.18 21.19 -14.59
N LYS A 297 7.53 21.93 -13.68
CA LYS A 297 7.30 23.37 -13.82
C LYS A 297 7.65 24.04 -12.51
N ARG A 298 8.60 24.98 -12.53
CA ARG A 298 9.02 25.76 -11.34
C ARG A 298 9.36 24.88 -10.11
N LYS A 299 10.11 23.78 -10.31
CA LYS A 299 10.48 22.80 -9.28
C LYS A 299 9.31 22.01 -8.65
N THR A 300 8.15 22.03 -9.28
CA THR A 300 6.98 21.24 -8.87
C THR A 300 6.57 20.29 -9.99
N PHE A 301 6.10 19.11 -9.60
CA PHE A 301 5.53 18.14 -10.51
C PHE A 301 4.15 18.61 -10.97
N VAL A 302 3.96 18.69 -12.28
CA VAL A 302 2.66 18.96 -12.90
C VAL A 302 2.17 17.67 -13.55
N CYS A 303 1.06 17.14 -13.05
CA CYS A 303 0.45 15.92 -13.55
C CYS A 303 -0.18 16.18 -14.94
N LEU A 304 0.17 15.36 -15.92
CA LEU A 304 -0.38 15.39 -17.28
C LEU A 304 -1.34 14.22 -17.52
N SER A 305 -1.02 13.03 -16.99
CA SER A 305 -1.94 11.88 -16.97
C SER A 305 -1.88 11.15 -15.63
N ASP A 306 -2.99 10.56 -15.23
CA ASP A 306 -3.12 9.77 -14.00
C ASP A 306 -3.12 8.26 -14.28
N ARG A 307 -3.49 7.47 -13.26
CA ARG A 307 -3.54 6.01 -13.32
C ARG A 307 -4.69 5.45 -14.15
N GLU A 308 -5.62 6.31 -14.60
CA GLU A 308 -6.68 5.96 -15.53
C GLU A 308 -6.27 6.23 -16.99
N LEU A 309 -4.98 6.52 -17.24
CA LEU A 309 -4.42 6.63 -18.60
C LEU A 309 -4.76 5.36 -19.41
N PRO A 310 -5.57 5.47 -20.48
CA PRO A 310 -5.90 4.33 -21.31
C PRO A 310 -4.67 3.78 -22.04
N TYR A 311 -4.63 2.46 -22.18
CA TYR A 311 -3.63 1.78 -22.98
C TYR A 311 -3.84 2.02 -24.47
N GLY A 312 -2.75 2.05 -25.22
CA GLY A 312 -2.82 2.20 -26.67
C GLY A 312 -3.15 3.61 -27.18
N GLU A 313 -3.63 4.51 -26.31
CA GLU A 313 -4.00 5.88 -26.69
C GLU A 313 -2.86 6.88 -26.52
N TRP A 314 -2.53 7.58 -27.61
CA TRP A 314 -1.50 8.61 -27.64
C TRP A 314 -1.94 9.90 -26.92
N GLN A 315 -1.12 10.34 -25.97
CA GLN A 315 -1.23 11.62 -25.27
C GLN A 315 -0.07 12.53 -25.67
N GLU A 316 -0.34 13.81 -25.87
CA GLU A 316 0.70 14.81 -26.16
C GLU A 316 1.50 15.14 -24.89
N PHE A 317 2.83 15.16 -25.00
CA PHE A 317 3.73 15.48 -23.89
C PHE A 317 4.34 16.88 -24.00
N ILE A 318 5.16 17.10 -25.04
CA ILE A 318 5.93 18.33 -25.26
C ILE A 318 6.29 18.47 -26.74
N ASP A 319 6.74 19.66 -27.16
CA ASP A 319 7.24 19.87 -28.52
C ASP A 319 8.52 19.06 -28.81
N ALA A 320 8.71 18.68 -30.07
CA ALA A 320 9.88 17.92 -30.52
C ALA A 320 11.04 18.83 -30.98
N GLY A 321 11.14 20.05 -30.47
CA GLY A 321 12.17 21.03 -30.86
C GLY A 321 13.56 20.74 -30.28
N ILE A 322 13.67 19.87 -29.28
CA ILE A 322 14.92 19.54 -28.57
C ILE A 322 15.08 18.01 -28.51
N GLU A 323 16.28 17.52 -28.81
CA GLU A 323 16.59 16.08 -28.82
C GLU A 323 16.42 15.41 -27.45
N ASP A 324 16.97 16.02 -26.39
CA ASP A 324 16.96 15.47 -25.04
C ASP A 324 15.85 16.10 -24.19
N PHE A 325 15.05 15.26 -23.55
CA PHE A 325 13.98 15.69 -22.66
C PHE A 325 13.85 14.77 -21.44
N THR A 326 13.09 15.21 -20.43
CA THR A 326 12.91 14.46 -19.18
C THR A 326 11.43 14.24 -18.91
N LEU A 327 11.06 12.98 -18.73
CA LEU A 327 9.73 12.56 -18.31
C LEU A 327 9.76 12.25 -16.81
N TYR A 328 8.81 12.82 -16.07
CA TYR A 328 8.66 12.62 -14.63
C TYR A 328 7.47 11.71 -14.34
N TYR A 329 7.61 10.85 -13.33
CA TYR A 329 6.56 9.91 -12.98
C TYR A 329 6.56 9.59 -11.47
N THR A 330 5.41 9.22 -10.93
CA THR A 330 5.24 8.84 -9.51
C THR A 330 4.02 7.95 -9.32
N ASN A 331 4.01 7.12 -8.28
CA ASN A 331 2.83 6.34 -7.86
C ASN A 331 2.09 7.00 -6.67
N LEU A 332 2.55 8.16 -6.21
CA LEU A 332 1.98 8.89 -5.08
C LEU A 332 0.65 9.57 -5.47
N PRO A 333 -0.48 9.28 -4.80
CA PRO A 333 -1.78 9.90 -5.09
C PRO A 333 -1.79 11.44 -4.98
N GLU A 334 -0.87 12.01 -4.20
CA GLU A 334 -0.70 13.45 -4.01
C GLU A 334 -0.32 14.20 -5.29
N ALA A 335 0.11 13.47 -6.33
CA ALA A 335 0.45 13.99 -7.65
C ALA A 335 -0.70 14.78 -8.29
N HIS A 336 -1.94 14.36 -8.06
CA HIS A 336 -3.12 15.01 -8.63
C HIS A 336 -3.32 16.45 -8.11
N LYS A 337 -2.71 16.82 -6.98
CA LYS A 337 -2.84 18.16 -6.37
C LYS A 337 -1.83 19.18 -6.90
N ASN A 338 -0.91 18.81 -7.81
CA ASN A 338 0.17 19.66 -8.33
C ASN A 338 1.01 20.36 -7.24
N LYS A 339 1.16 19.71 -6.08
CA LYS A 339 1.92 20.23 -4.91
C LYS A 339 3.17 19.41 -4.59
N LEU A 340 3.42 18.33 -5.33
CA LEU A 340 4.62 17.51 -5.14
C LEU A 340 5.85 18.29 -5.59
N LYS A 341 6.87 18.33 -4.73
CA LYS A 341 8.18 18.85 -5.09
C LYS A 341 8.84 17.89 -6.07
N ILE A 342 9.60 18.43 -7.03
CA ILE A 342 10.19 17.62 -8.10
C ILE A 342 11.28 16.64 -7.61
N ASP A 343 11.85 16.87 -6.42
CA ASP A 343 12.82 15.99 -5.77
C ASP A 343 12.20 14.71 -5.18
N GLN A 344 10.87 14.65 -5.06
CA GLN A 344 10.11 13.52 -4.52
C GLN A 344 9.55 12.60 -5.61
N VAL A 345 9.83 12.87 -6.88
CA VAL A 345 9.30 12.08 -8.02
C VAL A 345 10.43 11.46 -8.83
N SER A 346 10.15 10.30 -9.42
CA SER A 346 11.09 9.60 -10.29
C SER A 346 11.17 10.29 -11.65
N ARG A 347 12.30 10.12 -12.35
CA ARG A 347 12.52 10.72 -13.68
C ARG A 347 13.22 9.77 -14.65
N LYS A 348 12.88 9.88 -15.93
CA LYS A 348 13.59 9.23 -17.04
C LYS A 348 14.09 10.29 -18.00
N LYS A 349 15.35 10.14 -18.42
CA LYS A 349 15.91 10.92 -19.52
C LYS A 349 15.58 10.19 -20.81
N CYS A 350 15.01 10.92 -21.76
CA CYS A 350 14.55 10.43 -23.04
C CYS A 350 15.24 11.22 -24.15
N ARG A 351 15.32 10.63 -25.35
CA ARG A 351 16.00 11.24 -26.48
C ARG A 351 15.33 10.86 -27.79
N ILE A 352 15.23 11.82 -28.70
CA ILE A 352 14.87 11.62 -30.11
C ILE A 352 16.11 11.81 -31.00
N SER A 353 16.10 11.24 -32.20
CA SER A 353 17.27 11.21 -33.09
C SER A 353 17.51 12.54 -33.79
N ASN A 354 16.46 13.31 -34.08
CA ASN A 354 16.55 14.66 -34.64
C ASN A 354 15.53 15.62 -34.00
N CYS A 355 15.73 16.92 -34.17
CA CYS A 355 14.73 17.94 -33.82
C CYS A 355 13.70 18.16 -34.95
N TYR A 356 12.43 18.30 -34.58
CA TYR A 356 11.32 18.54 -35.50
C TYR A 356 10.48 19.72 -35.01
N PRO A 357 10.72 20.95 -35.54
CA PRO A 357 10.02 22.16 -35.09
C PRO A 357 8.49 22.16 -35.32
N ASP A 358 8.00 21.30 -36.21
CA ASP A 358 6.59 21.17 -36.60
C ASP A 358 5.91 19.92 -36.02
N ALA A 359 6.54 19.25 -35.06
CA ALA A 359 6.06 18.01 -34.47
C ALA A 359 6.10 18.03 -32.93
N ASN A 360 5.35 17.09 -32.34
CA ASN A 360 5.28 16.90 -30.90
C ASN A 360 5.74 15.49 -30.52
N ILE A 361 6.13 15.34 -29.26
CA ILE A 361 6.39 14.07 -28.61
C ILE A 361 5.08 13.59 -28.00
N TYR A 362 4.68 12.38 -28.36
CA TYR A 362 3.52 11.69 -27.82
C TYR A 362 3.96 10.49 -27.00
N TYR A 363 3.17 10.10 -26.01
CA TYR A 363 3.37 8.88 -25.25
C TYR A 363 2.06 8.14 -25.04
N ARG A 364 2.14 6.83 -24.77
CA ARG A 364 1.00 6.01 -24.38
C ARG A 364 1.41 4.91 -23.44
N ALA A 365 0.47 4.46 -22.60
CA ALA A 365 0.67 3.27 -21.80
C ALA A 365 0.62 2.02 -22.70
N VAL A 366 1.54 1.08 -22.45
CA VAL A 366 1.56 -0.24 -23.12
C VAL A 366 1.51 -1.39 -22.12
N LYS A 367 2.02 -1.20 -20.89
CA LYS A 367 1.88 -2.14 -19.76
C LYS A 367 1.79 -1.34 -18.44
N PRO A 368 1.45 -1.96 -17.30
CA PRO A 368 1.24 -1.25 -16.02
C PRO A 368 2.40 -0.35 -15.58
N ALA A 369 3.62 -0.72 -15.93
CA ALA A 369 4.83 0.04 -15.62
C ALA A 369 5.62 0.44 -16.87
N VAL A 370 5.01 0.42 -18.05
CA VAL A 370 5.71 0.63 -19.32
C VAL A 370 4.91 1.58 -20.20
N ILE A 371 5.59 2.61 -20.69
CA ILE A 371 5.08 3.48 -21.74
C ILE A 371 5.92 3.33 -22.99
N GLU A 372 5.42 3.81 -24.11
CA GLU A 372 6.25 4.14 -25.26
C GLU A 372 6.03 5.59 -25.64
N TYR A 373 7.03 6.20 -26.27
CA TYR A 373 6.94 7.55 -26.81
C TYR A 373 7.41 7.60 -28.25
N VAL A 374 6.89 8.57 -28.99
CA VAL A 374 7.14 8.74 -30.42
C VAL A 374 7.10 10.20 -30.82
N VAL A 375 7.74 10.54 -31.93
CA VAL A 375 7.61 11.87 -32.56
C VAL A 375 6.69 11.78 -33.76
N ALA A 376 5.68 12.64 -33.82
CA ALA A 376 4.75 12.70 -34.94
C ALA A 376 4.23 14.12 -35.16
N ARG A 377 3.77 14.41 -36.38
CA ARG A 377 2.97 15.61 -36.62
C ARG A 377 1.53 15.36 -36.16
N PRO A 378 0.81 16.37 -35.63
CA PRO A 378 -0.56 16.19 -35.13
C PRO A 378 -1.54 15.57 -36.15
N ALA A 379 -1.38 15.89 -37.44
CA ALA A 379 -2.21 15.34 -38.51
C ALA A 379 -1.85 13.89 -38.89
N GLU A 380 -0.61 13.47 -38.64
CA GLU A 380 -0.04 12.17 -39.02
C GLU A 380 -0.23 11.11 -37.91
N LEU A 381 -0.34 11.54 -36.65
CA LEU A 381 -0.51 10.66 -35.49
C LEU A 381 -1.72 9.72 -35.61
N LYS A 382 -2.86 10.21 -36.12
CA LYS A 382 -4.09 9.41 -36.32
C LYS A 382 -3.96 8.32 -37.39
N GLN A 383 -2.95 8.45 -38.25
CA GLN A 383 -2.66 7.49 -39.32
C GLN A 383 -1.52 6.54 -38.92
N GLU A 384 -1.07 6.59 -37.66
CA GLU A 384 0.11 5.86 -37.16
C GLU A 384 1.38 6.13 -37.97
N ILE A 385 1.48 7.32 -38.57
CA ILE A 385 2.67 7.79 -39.28
C ILE A 385 3.55 8.53 -38.28
N TYR A 386 4.73 7.98 -38.06
CA TYR A 386 5.70 8.50 -37.09
C TYR A 386 6.97 8.96 -37.80
N LEU A 387 7.57 10.04 -37.30
CA LEU A 387 8.84 10.57 -37.82
C LEU A 387 10.03 9.71 -37.39
N GLU A 388 9.89 9.02 -36.25
CA GLU A 388 10.85 8.06 -35.71
C GLU A 388 10.10 6.83 -35.17
N PRO A 389 10.73 5.64 -35.10
CA PRO A 389 10.09 4.47 -34.50
C PRO A 389 9.76 4.72 -33.02
N PRO A 390 8.63 4.18 -32.50
CA PRO A 390 8.31 4.27 -31.08
C PRO A 390 9.41 3.69 -30.19
N ILE A 391 9.72 4.40 -29.11
CA ILE A 391 10.74 4.00 -28.12
C ILE A 391 10.04 3.57 -26.84
N ILE A 392 10.30 2.33 -26.41
CA ILE A 392 9.75 1.74 -25.19
C ILE A 392 10.54 2.22 -23.96
N LEU A 393 9.83 2.57 -22.90
CA LEU A 393 10.38 3.06 -21.65
C LEU A 393 9.74 2.36 -20.44
N GLU A 394 10.54 1.62 -19.68
CA GLU A 394 10.11 1.01 -18.42
C GLU A 394 10.28 1.99 -17.24
N LEU A 395 9.21 2.14 -16.46
CA LEU A 395 9.09 3.01 -15.30
C LEU A 395 9.21 2.16 -14.02
N LEU A 396 10.31 2.39 -13.29
CA LEU A 396 10.67 1.65 -12.07
C LEU A 396 10.32 2.43 -10.81
#